data_AF-A0AAI8XC89-F1
#
_entry.id   AF-A0AAI8XC89-F1
#
_cell.length_a   1.000
_cell.length_b   1.000
_cell.length_c   1.000
_cell.angle_alpha   90.00
_cell.angle_beta   90.00
_cell.angle_gamma   90.00
#
_symmetry.space_group_name_H-M   'P 1'
#
loop_
_entity.id
_entity.type
_entity.pdbx_description
1 polymer ?
#
loop_
_entity_poly.entity_id
_entity_poly.type
_entity_poly.pdbx_seq_one_letter_code
_entity_poly.pdbx_strand_id
1 'polypeptide(L)'
;MPVDAHARIGTLLKSVLTDTRARAGVYKRVDAVRSELDDWVQCEHDRAAMPDAVFFDLYYGENSIEGKPKAGEQHIENLRLAQSVLMQHYPDCAPLRELIGKIDLAVRSLEKLR
;
A
#
# COMPACT_ATOMS: atom_id res chain seq x y z
N MET A 1 5.39 5.70 -11.64
CA MET A 1 4.72 6.70 -10.78
C MET A 1 5.79 7.52 -10.04
N PRO A 2 5.59 8.81 -9.66
CA PRO A 2 6.62 9.57 -8.93
C PRO A 2 6.92 9.02 -7.53
N VAL A 3 8.17 9.18 -7.04
CA VAL A 3 8.60 8.68 -5.71
C VAL A 3 7.69 9.16 -4.58
N ASP A 4 7.26 10.42 -4.58
CA ASP A 4 6.35 10.95 -3.54
C ASP A 4 4.99 10.25 -3.51
N ALA A 5 4.51 9.79 -4.68
CA ALA A 5 3.28 9.01 -4.76
C ALA A 5 3.47 7.58 -4.24
N HIS A 6 4.65 6.96 -4.49
CA HIS A 6 5.03 5.71 -3.80
C HIS A 6 5.08 5.91 -2.28
N ALA A 7 5.71 6.98 -1.81
CA ALA A 7 5.83 7.27 -0.38
C ALA A 7 4.44 7.39 0.27
N ARG A 8 3.53 8.13 -0.37
CA ARG A 8 2.15 8.27 0.09
C ARG A 8 1.42 6.93 0.18
N ILE A 9 1.49 6.09 -0.87
CA ILE A 9 0.87 4.75 -0.83
C ILE A 9 1.53 3.90 0.26
N GLY A 10 2.86 3.90 0.35
CA GLY A 10 3.63 3.22 1.37
C GLY A 10 3.13 3.51 2.78
N THR A 11 2.97 4.78 3.15
CA THR A 11 2.39 5.19 4.44
C THR A 11 0.99 4.60 4.68
N LEU A 12 0.12 4.64 3.66
CA LEU A 12 -1.25 4.11 3.74
C LEU A 12 -1.25 2.60 3.97
N LEU A 13 -0.44 1.85 3.20
CA LEU A 13 -0.34 0.39 3.30
C LEU A 13 0.31 -0.03 4.62
N LYS A 14 1.41 0.61 5.04
CA LYS A 14 2.09 0.35 6.32
C LYS A 14 1.12 0.52 7.49
N SER A 15 0.28 1.55 7.46
CA SER A 15 -0.73 1.78 8.50
C SER A 15 -1.76 0.64 8.59
N VAL A 16 -2.16 0.05 7.46
CA VAL A 16 -3.07 -1.10 7.45
C VAL A 16 -2.35 -2.36 7.91
N LEU A 17 -1.13 -2.61 7.43
CA LEU A 17 -0.35 -3.80 7.76
C LEU A 17 -0.03 -3.91 9.25
N THR A 18 0.35 -2.80 9.90
CA THR A 18 0.65 -2.78 11.35
C THR A 18 -0.54 -3.24 12.19
N ASP A 19 -1.73 -2.70 11.92
CA ASP A 19 -2.92 -2.96 12.74
C ASP A 19 -3.64 -4.26 12.36
N THR A 20 -3.33 -4.84 11.20
CA THR A 20 -4.00 -6.05 10.68
C THR A 20 -3.13 -7.30 10.67
N ARG A 21 -1.97 -7.31 11.36
CA ARG A 21 -1.06 -8.48 11.44
C ARG A 21 -1.77 -9.79 11.80
N ALA A 22 -2.70 -9.76 12.76
CA ALA A 22 -3.47 -10.94 13.19
C ALA A 22 -4.59 -11.35 12.20
N ARG A 23 -4.85 -10.55 11.17
CA ARG A 23 -5.93 -10.75 10.20
C ARG A 23 -5.36 -11.20 8.87
N ALA A 24 -4.98 -12.47 8.78
CA ALA A 24 -4.28 -13.04 7.63
C ALA A 24 -4.93 -12.72 6.26
N GLY A 25 -6.27 -12.70 6.18
CA GLY A 25 -6.97 -12.35 4.93
C GLY A 25 -6.74 -10.91 4.48
N VAL A 26 -6.66 -9.95 5.41
CA VAL A 26 -6.36 -8.55 5.08
C VAL A 26 -4.87 -8.40 4.87
N TYR A 27 -4.06 -8.86 5.82
CA TYR A 27 -2.60 -8.70 5.82
C TYR A 27 -1.96 -9.24 4.55
N LYS A 28 -2.21 -10.52 4.18
CA LYS A 28 -1.62 -11.12 2.96
C LYS A 28 -2.05 -10.39 1.69
N ARG A 29 -3.30 -9.90 1.67
CA ARG A 29 -3.89 -8.95 0.71
C ARG A 29 -2.96 -7.77 0.43
N VAL A 30 -2.78 -7.00 1.48
CA VAL A 30 -2.10 -5.71 1.46
C VAL A 30 -0.59 -5.89 1.29
N ASP A 31 -0.03 -6.94 1.87
CA ASP A 31 1.40 -7.24 1.76
C ASP A 31 1.80 -7.60 0.32
N ALA A 32 0.97 -8.38 -0.38
CA ALA A 32 1.19 -8.67 -1.80
C ALA A 32 1.14 -7.41 -2.68
N VAL A 33 0.29 -6.43 -2.33
CA VAL A 33 0.27 -5.13 -3.03
C VAL A 33 1.54 -4.34 -2.73
N ARG A 34 1.96 -4.32 -1.46
CA ARG A 34 3.21 -3.66 -1.05
C ARG A 34 4.41 -4.21 -1.81
N SER A 35 4.60 -5.53 -1.82
CA SER A 35 5.76 -6.15 -2.47
C SER A 35 5.80 -5.88 -3.96
N GLU A 36 4.65 -5.95 -4.65
CA GLU A 36 4.61 -5.64 -6.09
C GLU A 36 5.00 -4.18 -6.38
N LEU A 37 4.55 -3.23 -5.55
CA LEU A 37 4.92 -1.83 -5.72
C LEU A 37 6.39 -1.54 -5.39
N ASP A 38 7.00 -2.35 -4.52
CA ASP A 38 8.44 -2.34 -4.24
C ASP A 38 9.25 -2.84 -5.45
N ASP A 39 8.76 -3.85 -6.16
CA ASP A 39 9.36 -4.31 -7.42
C ASP A 39 9.21 -3.26 -8.52
N TRP A 40 8.03 -2.64 -8.65
CA TRP A 40 7.75 -1.64 -9.67
C TRP A 40 8.62 -0.39 -9.49
N VAL A 41 8.76 0.13 -8.27
CA VAL A 41 9.53 1.36 -8.04
C VAL A 41 11.00 1.23 -8.45
N GLN A 42 11.58 0.03 -8.30
CA GLN A 42 12.95 -0.27 -8.74
C GLN A 42 13.08 -0.32 -10.26
N CYS A 43 12.01 -0.63 -10.98
CA CYS A 43 11.97 -0.58 -12.44
C CYS A 43 11.72 0.84 -12.96
N GLU A 44 11.12 1.70 -12.16
CA GLU A 44 10.71 3.06 -12.54
C GLU A 44 11.76 4.13 -12.24
N HIS A 45 12.58 3.93 -11.22
CA HIS A 45 13.56 4.92 -10.75
C HIS A 45 14.93 4.28 -10.61
N ASP A 46 15.96 5.00 -11.06
CA ASP A 46 17.34 4.61 -10.81
C ASP A 46 17.81 5.04 -9.41
N ARG A 47 19.01 4.59 -9.03
CA ARG A 47 19.62 4.92 -7.74
C ARG A 47 19.97 6.40 -7.57
N ALA A 48 20.10 7.15 -8.68
CA ALA A 48 20.38 8.58 -8.61
C ALA A 48 19.10 9.35 -8.24
N ALA A 49 17.96 8.94 -8.77
CA ALA A 49 16.65 9.47 -8.44
C ALA A 49 16.14 9.01 -7.07
N MET A 50 16.48 7.80 -6.65
CA MET A 50 16.02 7.19 -5.40
C MET A 50 17.17 6.48 -4.67
N PRO A 51 17.86 7.16 -3.74
CA PRO A 51 18.90 6.55 -2.92
C PRO A 51 18.35 5.41 -2.05
N ASP A 52 19.20 4.44 -1.71
CA ASP A 52 18.82 3.20 -0.98
C ASP A 52 18.03 3.46 0.32
N ALA A 53 18.40 4.50 1.08
CA ALA A 53 17.69 4.88 2.30
C ALA A 53 16.24 5.33 2.02
N VAL A 54 16.05 6.11 0.96
CA VAL A 54 14.70 6.54 0.53
C VAL A 54 13.90 5.34 0.07
N PHE A 55 14.50 4.47 -0.76
CA PHE A 55 13.86 3.26 -1.26
C PHE A 55 13.36 2.37 -0.10
N PHE A 56 14.23 2.08 0.87
CA PHE A 56 13.87 1.26 2.03
C PHE A 56 12.68 1.82 2.81
N ASP A 57 12.65 3.14 3.00
CA ASP A 57 11.63 3.81 3.81
C ASP A 57 10.24 3.85 3.15
N LEU A 58 10.15 3.73 1.82
CA LEU A 58 8.87 3.77 1.09
C LEU A 58 7.90 2.72 1.62
N TYR A 59 8.29 1.45 1.59
CA TYR A 59 7.38 0.32 1.83
C TYR A 59 7.67 -0.44 3.13
N TYR A 60 8.92 -0.45 3.60
CA TYR A 60 9.35 -1.32 4.70
C TYR A 60 9.91 -0.58 5.91
N GLY A 61 10.47 0.62 5.73
CA GLY A 61 10.95 1.43 6.83
C GLY A 61 9.85 1.84 7.81
N GLU A 62 10.29 2.25 8.99
CA GLU A 62 9.40 2.53 10.12
C GLU A 62 8.28 3.49 9.73
N ASN A 63 7.07 3.19 10.18
CA ASN A 63 5.96 4.10 10.02
C ASN A 63 5.98 5.02 11.23
N SER A 64 6.44 6.26 11.07
CA SER A 64 6.53 7.25 12.15
C SER A 64 5.17 7.66 12.75
N ILE A 65 4.08 7.03 12.29
CA ILE A 65 2.74 7.18 12.86
C ILE A 65 2.66 6.29 14.11
N GLU A 66 3.37 6.70 15.17
CA GLU A 66 3.05 6.28 16.52
C GLU A 66 1.66 6.83 16.87
N GLY A 67 0.68 5.94 16.94
CA GLY A 67 -0.70 6.32 17.19
C GLY A 67 -1.51 5.12 17.67
N LYS A 68 -2.65 5.39 18.30
CA LYS A 68 -3.60 4.34 18.68
C LYS A 68 -4.01 3.54 17.43
N PRO A 69 -4.27 2.22 17.56
CA PRO A 69 -4.76 1.41 16.46
C PRO A 69 -5.94 2.10 15.77
N LYS A 70 -5.89 2.18 14.45
CA LYS A 70 -6.94 2.82 13.67
C LYS A 70 -8.18 1.92 13.63
N ALA A 71 -9.36 2.55 13.55
CA ALA A 71 -10.60 1.81 13.34
C ALA A 71 -10.61 1.14 11.96
N GLY A 72 -11.38 0.04 11.83
CA GLY A 72 -11.53 -0.67 10.55
C GLY A 72 -11.96 0.24 9.38
N GLU A 73 -12.79 1.25 9.67
CA GLU A 73 -13.23 2.27 8.70
C GLU A 73 -12.07 3.10 8.15
N GLN A 74 -11.17 3.53 9.01
CA GLN A 74 -9.99 4.30 8.60
C GLN A 74 -9.04 3.46 7.73
N HIS A 75 -8.96 2.15 7.96
CA HIS A 75 -8.20 1.25 7.08
C HIS A 75 -8.86 1.10 5.71
N ILE A 76 -10.20 1.05 5.65
CA ILE A 76 -10.93 1.05 4.37
C ILE A 76 -10.62 2.34 3.61
N GLU A 77 -10.70 3.51 4.27
CA GLU A 77 -10.34 4.79 3.65
C GLU A 77 -8.91 4.82 3.12
N ASN A 78 -7.94 4.34 3.91
CA ASN A 78 -6.54 4.26 3.46
C ASN A 78 -6.38 3.41 2.20
N LEU A 79 -7.08 2.27 2.14
CA LEU A 79 -7.05 1.37 0.98
C LEU A 79 -7.72 2.00 -0.25
N ARG A 80 -8.83 2.74 -0.08
CA ARG A 80 -9.48 3.48 -1.17
C ARG A 80 -8.63 4.64 -1.69
N LEU A 81 -7.93 5.34 -0.80
CA LEU A 81 -6.96 6.36 -1.18
C LEU A 81 -5.79 5.74 -1.95
N ALA A 82 -5.27 4.60 -1.52
CA ALA A 82 -4.21 3.89 -2.25
C ALA A 82 -4.67 3.49 -3.66
N GLN A 83 -5.88 2.94 -3.82
CA GLN A 83 -6.46 2.65 -5.14
C GLN A 83 -6.53 3.90 -6.03
N SER A 84 -6.99 5.01 -5.47
CA SER A 84 -7.14 6.27 -6.22
C SER A 84 -5.79 6.78 -6.74
N VAL A 85 -4.73 6.71 -5.92
CA VAL A 85 -3.37 7.11 -6.34
C VAL A 85 -2.84 6.17 -7.42
N LEU A 86 -3.05 4.85 -7.29
CA LEU A 86 -2.64 3.88 -8.31
C LEU A 86 -3.34 4.15 -9.66
N MET A 87 -4.66 4.35 -9.65
CA MET A 87 -5.45 4.63 -10.86
C MET A 87 -5.13 5.99 -11.48
N GLN A 88 -4.63 6.94 -10.70
CA GLN A 88 -4.17 8.24 -11.21
C GLN A 88 -2.84 8.12 -11.98
N HIS A 89 -1.96 7.21 -11.57
CA HIS A 89 -0.58 7.16 -12.07
C HIS A 89 -0.29 6.01 -13.04
N TYR A 90 -1.13 4.98 -13.07
CA TYR A 90 -0.98 3.84 -13.98
C TYR A 90 -2.14 3.77 -14.98
N PRO A 91 -1.87 3.43 -16.24
CA PRO A 91 -2.94 3.16 -17.20
C PRO A 91 -3.71 1.91 -16.80
N ASP A 92 -4.96 1.77 -17.27
CA ASP A 92 -5.73 0.56 -17.06
C ASP A 92 -5.09 -0.64 -17.78
N CYS A 93 -4.41 -1.48 -17.01
CA CYS A 93 -3.67 -2.64 -17.48
C CYS A 93 -3.87 -3.85 -16.55
N ALA A 94 -3.53 -5.05 -17.03
CA ALA A 94 -3.72 -6.27 -16.25
C ALA A 94 -2.99 -6.26 -14.89
N PRO A 95 -1.71 -5.82 -14.79
CA PRO A 95 -1.03 -5.72 -13.49
C PRO A 95 -1.73 -4.77 -12.50
N LEU A 96 -2.15 -3.59 -12.97
CA LEU A 96 -2.88 -2.64 -12.13
C LEU A 96 -4.20 -3.23 -11.64
N ARG A 97 -4.99 -3.84 -12.53
CA ARG A 97 -6.28 -4.46 -12.15
C ARG A 97 -6.11 -5.56 -11.11
N GLU A 98 -5.00 -6.30 -11.15
CA GLU A 98 -4.70 -7.31 -10.14
C GLU A 98 -4.46 -6.67 -8.76
N LEU A 99 -3.68 -5.59 -8.69
CA LEU A 99 -3.47 -4.85 -7.44
C LEU A 99 -4.77 -4.26 -6.89
N ILE A 100 -5.57 -3.63 -7.74
CA ILE A 100 -6.89 -3.09 -7.36
C ILE A 100 -7.79 -4.20 -6.82
N GLY A 101 -7.81 -5.37 -7.46
CA GLY A 101 -8.58 -6.53 -7.00
C GLY A 101 -8.14 -7.06 -5.65
N LYS A 102 -6.82 -7.10 -5.37
CA LYS A 102 -6.29 -7.45 -4.04
C LYS A 102 -6.75 -6.47 -2.97
N ILE A 103 -6.75 -5.18 -3.29
CA ILE A 103 -7.24 -4.12 -2.38
C ILE A 103 -8.75 -4.26 -2.13
N ASP A 104 -9.56 -4.49 -3.16
CA ASP A 104 -11.01 -4.68 -3.00
C ASP A 104 -11.35 -5.89 -2.11
N LEU A 105 -10.62 -7.00 -2.26
CA LEU A 105 -10.79 -8.17 -1.41
C LEU A 105 -10.37 -7.90 0.04
N ALA A 106 -9.34 -7.07 0.26
CA ALA A 106 -8.95 -6.62 1.59
C ALA A 106 -10.04 -5.75 2.23
N VAL A 107 -10.60 -4.78 1.48
CA VAL A 107 -11.73 -3.94 1.93
C VAL A 107 -12.94 -4.79 2.31
N ARG A 108 -13.36 -5.73 1.46
CA ARG A 108 -14.47 -6.66 1.76
C ARG A 108 -14.21 -7.49 3.01
N SER A 109 -12.95 -7.85 3.27
CA SER A 109 -12.57 -8.58 4.48
C SER A 109 -12.61 -7.70 5.73
N LEU A 110 -12.35 -6.40 5.60
CA LEU A 110 -12.51 -5.40 6.66
C LEU A 110 -13.99 -5.17 6.99
N GLU A 111 -14.86 -5.07 5.97
CA GLU A 111 -16.30 -4.81 6.11
C GLU A 111 -17.06 -5.96 6.79
N LYS A 112 -16.70 -7.22 6.51
CA LYS A 112 -17.36 -8.41 7.09
C LYS A 112 -17.25 -8.56 8.62
N LEU A 113 -16.55 -7.65 9.30
CA LEU A 113 -16.43 -7.60 10.76
C LEU A 113 -17.33 -6.57 11.44
N ARG A 114 -18.13 -5.80 10.69
CA ARG A 114 -19.16 -4.93 11.27
C ARG A 114 -20.37 -5.74 11.72
#